data_AF-A0A7C1KXL8-F1
#
_entry.id   AF-A0A7C1KXL8-F1
#
_cell.length_a   1.000
_cell.length_b   1.000
_cell.length_c   1.000
_cell.angle_alpha   90.00
_cell.angle_beta   90.00
_cell.angle_gamma   90.00
#
_symmetry.space_group_name_H-M   'P 1'
#
loop_
_entity.id
_entity.type
_entity.pdbx_description
1 polymer ?
#
loop_
_entity_poly.entity_id
_entity_poly.type
_entity_poly.pdbx_seq_one_letter_code
_entity_poly.pdbx_strand_id
1 'polypeptide(L)'
;MNIAGAKIVLDRIARLSRRATNVGGDGATWSYTFPDDVKTTYILNEVKAQEELGDDILNVFIWFWSFKDYLKELIVHQGGDPSSIENKVNSDQKLAICADIANRLKHSSLNHSRSGKFPILGSLAYSIPQSSIKKISFRGDEVEFDFQDYENIDIKMPILDSSGNEIGQALHFLSYAIDVWEKEFAACDIV
;
A
#
# COMPACT_ATOMS: atom_id res chain seq x y z
N MET A 1 -22.19 -11.43 -11.58
CA MET A 1 -22.03 -11.00 -10.18
C MET A 1 -23.05 -9.94 -9.79
N ASN A 2 -23.53 -9.95 -8.55
CA ASN A 2 -24.45 -8.93 -8.02
C ASN A 2 -23.68 -7.82 -7.29
N ILE A 3 -24.31 -6.65 -7.15
CA ILE A 3 -23.75 -5.46 -6.47
C ILE A 3 -23.23 -5.81 -5.06
N ALA A 4 -23.92 -6.70 -4.34
CA ALA A 4 -23.52 -7.15 -3.01
C ALA A 4 -22.13 -7.79 -2.98
N GLY A 5 -21.78 -8.62 -3.98
CA GLY A 5 -20.46 -9.25 -4.08
C GLY A 5 -19.34 -8.22 -4.26
N ALA A 6 -19.54 -7.23 -5.13
CA ALA A 6 -18.59 -6.15 -5.33
C ALA A 6 -18.45 -5.28 -4.06
N LYS A 7 -19.57 -4.99 -3.37
CA LYS A 7 -19.54 -4.25 -2.11
C LYS A 7 -18.69 -4.93 -1.03
N ILE A 8 -18.77 -6.25 -0.90
CA ILE A 8 -17.94 -7.03 0.03
C ILE A 8 -16.45 -6.85 -0.25
N VAL A 9 -16.05 -6.85 -1.53
CA VAL A 9 -14.65 -6.65 -1.93
C VAL A 9 -14.21 -5.22 -1.65
N LEU A 10 -15.06 -4.22 -1.94
CA LEU A 10 -14.77 -2.83 -1.64
C LEU A 10 -14.57 -2.59 -0.14
N ASP A 11 -15.46 -3.14 0.69
CA ASP A 11 -15.33 -3.04 2.15
C ASP A 11 -14.08 -3.75 2.67
N ARG A 12 -13.64 -4.82 2.00
CA ARG A 12 -12.35 -5.48 2.28
C ARG A 12 -11.17 -4.56 1.96
N ILE A 13 -11.18 -3.89 0.82
CA ILE A 13 -10.14 -2.91 0.44
C ILE A 13 -10.08 -1.79 1.46
N ALA A 14 -11.23 -1.25 1.89
CA ALA A 14 -11.28 -0.20 2.91
C ALA A 14 -10.71 -0.67 4.27
N ARG A 15 -10.94 -1.92 4.67
CA ARG A 15 -10.31 -2.50 5.88
C ARG A 15 -8.80 -2.65 5.73
N LEU A 16 -8.33 -3.17 4.60
CA LEU A 16 -6.90 -3.35 4.34
C LEU A 16 -6.17 -2.01 4.26
N SER A 17 -6.79 -1.01 3.63
CA SER A 17 -6.21 0.34 3.51
C SER A 17 -6.05 1.00 4.87
N ARG A 18 -7.06 0.90 5.75
CA ARG A 18 -6.95 1.36 7.14
C ARG A 18 -5.84 0.65 7.91
N ARG A 19 -5.63 -0.64 7.67
CA ARG A 19 -4.52 -1.38 8.29
C ARG A 19 -3.16 -0.93 7.77
N ALA A 20 -3.04 -0.70 6.47
CA ALA A 20 -1.82 -0.27 5.80
C ALA A 20 -1.37 1.15 6.18
N THR A 21 -2.29 1.99 6.69
CA THR A 21 -1.99 3.32 7.22
C THR A 21 -1.87 3.36 8.74
N ASN A 22 -2.18 2.26 9.44
CA ASN A 22 -2.10 2.21 10.90
C ASN A 22 -0.75 1.64 11.33
N VAL A 23 0.07 2.51 11.92
CA VAL A 23 1.41 2.19 12.44
C VAL A 23 1.36 1.36 13.72
N GLY A 24 0.27 1.44 14.49
CA GLY A 24 0.13 0.74 15.77
C GLY A 24 0.10 -0.78 15.60
N GLY A 25 0.86 -1.50 16.43
CA GLY A 25 1.02 -2.95 16.41
C GLY A 25 1.55 -3.54 17.71
N ASP A 26 2.07 -4.77 17.67
CA ASP A 26 2.58 -5.47 18.86
C ASP A 26 4.00 -5.03 19.27
N GLY A 27 4.68 -4.27 18.40
CA GLY A 27 6.07 -3.84 18.57
C GLY A 27 6.98 -4.40 17.48
N ALA A 28 8.07 -3.70 17.22
CA ALA A 28 9.07 -4.06 16.23
C ALA A 28 10.44 -4.17 16.89
N THR A 29 11.23 -5.15 16.48
CA THR A 29 12.60 -5.30 16.96
C THR A 29 13.51 -5.71 15.82
N TRP A 30 14.63 -5.02 15.68
CA TRP A 30 15.70 -5.41 14.77
C TRP A 30 17.05 -5.11 15.39
N SER A 31 18.11 -5.74 14.88
CA SER A 31 19.47 -5.42 15.27
C SER A 31 20.28 -4.95 14.08
N TYR A 32 21.21 -4.05 14.32
CA TYR A 32 22.21 -3.60 13.36
C TYR A 32 23.61 -3.82 13.94
N THR A 33 24.52 -4.36 13.14
CA THR A 33 25.93 -4.49 13.51
C THR A 33 26.72 -3.40 12.79
N PHE A 34 27.31 -2.51 13.57
CA PHE A 34 28.17 -1.44 13.08
C PHE A 34 29.51 -1.99 12.55
N PRO A 35 30.28 -1.22 11.76
CA PRO A 35 31.56 -1.65 11.21
C PRO A 35 32.65 -1.99 12.23
N ASP A 36 32.45 -1.60 13.50
CA ASP A 36 33.32 -1.90 14.64
C ASP A 36 32.87 -3.16 15.40
N ASP A 37 32.00 -3.98 14.79
CA ASP A 37 31.39 -5.20 15.34
C ASP A 37 30.48 -4.95 16.56
N VAL A 38 30.15 -3.70 16.88
CA VAL A 38 29.14 -3.39 17.90
C VAL A 38 27.76 -3.71 17.33
N LYS A 39 27.07 -4.67 17.95
CA LYS A 39 25.66 -4.94 17.69
C LYS A 39 24.83 -3.97 18.52
N THR A 40 23.78 -3.40 17.94
CA THR A 40 22.76 -2.62 18.65
C THR A 40 21.39 -3.11 18.26
N THR A 41 20.53 -3.32 19.25
CA THR A 41 19.15 -3.76 19.05
C THR A 41 18.21 -2.58 19.24
N TYR A 42 17.36 -2.32 18.26
CA TYR A 42 16.36 -1.29 18.28
C TYR A 42 14.99 -1.92 18.55
N ILE A 43 14.29 -1.38 19.54
CA ILE A 43 12.97 -1.86 19.97
C ILE A 43 11.99 -0.69 19.85
N LEU A 44 10.95 -0.83 19.04
CA LEU A 44 9.85 0.13 18.97
C LEU A 44 8.64 -0.51 19.60
N ASN A 45 8.23 0.01 20.75
CA ASN A 45 7.06 -0.49 21.44
C ASN A 45 5.79 -0.06 20.70
N GLU A 46 4.86 -1.00 20.56
CA GLU A 46 3.53 -0.78 19.97
C GLU A 46 3.53 -0.25 18.51
N VAL A 47 4.64 -0.37 17.80
CA VAL A 47 4.76 -0.04 16.36
C VAL A 47 4.91 -1.35 15.57
N LYS A 48 4.16 -1.50 14.49
CA LYS A 48 4.28 -2.67 13.61
C LYS A 48 5.70 -2.85 13.06
N ALA A 49 6.06 -4.09 12.79
CA ALA A 49 7.26 -4.39 12.02
C ALA A 49 7.12 -3.87 10.58
N GLN A 50 8.25 -3.54 9.94
CA GLN A 50 8.24 -3.02 8.57
C GLN A 50 7.69 -4.06 7.57
N GLU A 51 7.96 -5.34 7.83
CA GLU A 51 7.47 -6.47 7.06
C GLU A 51 5.93 -6.56 7.13
N GLU A 52 5.35 -6.39 8.32
CA GLU A 52 3.90 -6.43 8.51
C GLU A 52 3.19 -5.30 7.77
N LEU A 53 3.69 -4.05 7.89
CA LEU A 53 3.13 -2.92 7.14
C LEU A 53 3.36 -3.04 5.64
N GLY A 54 4.53 -3.56 5.23
CA GLY A 54 4.82 -3.89 3.85
C GLY A 54 3.76 -4.83 3.29
N ASP A 55 3.51 -5.95 3.97
CA ASP A 55 2.51 -6.93 3.57
C ASP A 55 1.09 -6.34 3.53
N ASP A 56 0.72 -5.48 4.49
CA ASP A 56 -0.56 -4.77 4.46
C ASP A 56 -0.68 -3.92 3.18
N ILE A 57 0.34 -3.14 2.82
CA ILE A 57 0.36 -2.30 1.60
C ILE A 57 0.29 -3.17 0.33
N LEU A 58 1.09 -4.24 0.26
CA LEU A 58 1.09 -5.17 -0.88
C LEU A 58 -0.29 -5.80 -1.08
N ASN A 59 -0.94 -6.20 0.01
CA ASN A 59 -2.28 -6.76 -0.02
C ASN A 59 -3.31 -5.77 -0.56
N VAL A 60 -3.21 -4.48 -0.23
CA VAL A 60 -4.10 -3.46 -0.83
C VAL A 60 -3.87 -3.39 -2.34
N PHE A 61 -2.62 -3.38 -2.83
CA PHE A 61 -2.33 -3.41 -4.27
C PHE A 61 -2.96 -4.62 -4.98
N ILE A 62 -2.92 -5.80 -4.36
CA ILE A 62 -3.51 -7.01 -4.95
C ILE A 62 -5.04 -6.91 -4.99
N TRP A 63 -5.66 -6.51 -3.87
CA TRP A 63 -7.13 -6.48 -3.75
C TRP A 63 -7.77 -5.37 -4.57
N PHE A 64 -7.19 -4.16 -4.61
CA PHE A 64 -7.72 -3.08 -5.46
C PHE A 64 -7.68 -3.50 -6.94
N TRP A 65 -6.61 -4.17 -7.37
CA TRP A 65 -6.50 -4.60 -8.76
C TRP A 65 -7.50 -5.69 -9.11
N SER A 66 -7.73 -6.63 -8.19
CA SER A 66 -8.79 -7.62 -8.35
C SER A 66 -10.17 -6.97 -8.44
N PHE A 67 -10.44 -5.90 -7.69
CA PHE A 67 -11.74 -5.20 -7.71
C PHE A 67 -12.13 -4.63 -9.07
N LYS A 68 -11.15 -4.25 -9.90
CA LYS A 68 -11.39 -3.85 -11.29
C LYS A 68 -12.18 -4.90 -12.08
N ASP A 69 -11.86 -6.18 -11.90
CA ASP A 69 -12.56 -7.26 -12.59
C ASP A 69 -14.02 -7.37 -12.11
N TYR A 70 -14.27 -7.05 -10.83
CA TYR A 70 -15.63 -6.97 -10.29
C TYR A 70 -16.44 -5.85 -10.95
N LEU A 71 -15.84 -4.68 -11.15
CA LEU A 71 -16.48 -3.56 -11.86
C LEU A 71 -16.82 -3.91 -13.31
N LYS A 72 -15.91 -4.60 -14.01
CA LYS A 72 -16.15 -5.04 -15.40
C LYS A 72 -17.36 -5.98 -15.47
N GLU A 73 -17.46 -6.94 -14.56
CA GLU A 73 -18.60 -7.84 -14.51
C GLU A 73 -19.92 -7.09 -14.22
N LEU A 74 -19.91 -6.13 -13.28
CA LEU A 74 -21.09 -5.32 -12.98
C LEU A 74 -21.57 -4.53 -14.20
N ILE A 75 -20.64 -3.87 -14.90
CA ILE A 75 -20.95 -3.11 -16.12
C ILE A 75 -21.56 -4.00 -17.19
N VAL A 76 -21.03 -5.21 -17.40
CA VAL A 76 -21.61 -6.19 -18.34
C VAL A 76 -23.03 -6.56 -17.93
N HIS A 77 -23.28 -6.80 -16.64
CA HIS A 77 -24.63 -7.12 -16.14
C HIS A 77 -25.65 -6.00 -16.35
N GLN A 78 -25.18 -4.75 -16.37
CA GLN A 78 -26.01 -3.57 -16.64
C GLN A 78 -26.12 -3.23 -18.13
N GLY A 79 -25.54 -4.05 -19.02
CA GLY A 79 -25.58 -3.84 -20.46
C GLY A 79 -24.58 -2.79 -20.98
N GLY A 80 -23.60 -2.39 -20.16
CA GLY A 80 -22.53 -1.48 -20.54
C GLY A 80 -21.32 -2.17 -21.17
N ASP A 81 -20.35 -1.38 -21.62
CA ASP A 81 -19.09 -1.87 -22.19
C ASP A 81 -17.99 -2.00 -21.11
N PRO A 82 -17.53 -3.22 -20.78
CA PRO A 82 -16.46 -3.43 -19.79
C PRO A 82 -15.11 -2.86 -20.22
N SER A 83 -14.92 -2.58 -21.52
CA SER A 83 -13.69 -1.97 -22.04
C SER A 83 -13.48 -0.56 -21.50
N SER A 84 -14.54 0.12 -21.07
CA SER A 84 -14.47 1.43 -20.42
C SER A 84 -13.54 1.44 -19.19
N ILE A 85 -13.54 0.36 -18.40
CA ILE A 85 -12.67 0.22 -17.22
C ILE A 85 -11.20 0.04 -17.63
N GLU A 86 -10.92 -0.78 -18.64
CA GLU A 86 -9.55 -0.96 -19.14
C GLU A 86 -9.02 0.32 -19.78
N ASN A 87 -9.86 1.01 -20.56
CA ASN A 87 -9.52 2.31 -21.15
C ASN A 87 -9.21 3.34 -20.06
N LYS A 88 -9.98 3.37 -18.97
CA LYS A 88 -9.72 4.23 -17.82
C LYS A 88 -8.36 3.98 -17.21
N VAL A 89 -8.01 2.72 -16.94
CA VAL A 89 -6.68 2.34 -16.44
C VAL A 89 -5.57 2.78 -17.40
N ASN A 90 -5.75 2.58 -18.70
CA ASN A 90 -4.72 2.90 -19.68
C ASN A 90 -4.57 4.40 -19.94
N SER A 91 -5.64 5.18 -19.74
CA SER A 91 -5.64 6.64 -19.89
C SER A 91 -5.13 7.40 -18.67
N ASP A 92 -5.11 6.75 -17.50
CA ASP A 92 -4.70 7.34 -16.23
C ASP A 92 -3.35 6.78 -15.78
N GLN A 93 -2.32 7.63 -15.78
CA GLN A 93 -0.96 7.21 -15.44
C GLN A 93 -0.84 6.63 -14.03
N LYS A 94 -1.60 7.13 -13.05
CA LYS A 94 -1.55 6.61 -11.67
C LYS A 94 -2.18 5.23 -11.59
N LEU A 95 -3.33 5.03 -12.24
CA LEU A 95 -3.96 3.71 -12.32
C LEU A 95 -3.09 2.71 -13.08
N ALA A 96 -2.46 3.13 -14.17
CA ALA A 96 -1.53 2.30 -14.93
C ALA A 96 -0.32 1.86 -14.09
N ILE A 97 0.23 2.75 -13.25
CA ILE A 97 1.31 2.41 -12.31
C ILE A 97 0.82 1.41 -11.26
N CYS A 98 -0.34 1.65 -10.64
CA CYS A 98 -0.90 0.70 -9.67
C CYS A 98 -1.18 -0.67 -10.28
N ALA A 99 -1.67 -0.70 -11.54
CA ALA A 99 -1.90 -1.92 -12.30
C ALA A 99 -0.61 -2.71 -12.52
N ASP A 100 0.47 -2.04 -12.92
CA ASP A 100 1.77 -2.67 -13.16
C ASP A 100 2.36 -3.25 -11.86
N ILE A 101 2.27 -2.51 -10.75
CA ILE A 101 2.69 -2.98 -9.42
C ILE A 101 1.89 -4.24 -9.05
N ALA A 102 0.57 -4.19 -9.12
CA ALA A 102 -0.28 -5.32 -8.75
C ALA A 102 -0.05 -6.56 -9.62
N ASN A 103 0.13 -6.38 -10.93
CA ASN A 103 0.45 -7.48 -11.84
C ASN A 103 1.80 -8.12 -11.50
N ARG A 104 2.82 -7.31 -11.20
CA ARG A 104 4.12 -7.81 -10.75
C ARG A 104 4.00 -8.63 -9.45
N LEU A 105 3.21 -8.14 -8.48
CA LEU A 105 2.97 -8.85 -7.22
C LEU A 105 2.24 -10.18 -7.43
N LYS A 106 1.29 -10.25 -8.37
CA LYS A 106 0.54 -11.47 -8.68
C LYS A 106 1.35 -12.52 -9.46
N HIS A 107 2.22 -12.09 -10.38
CA HIS A 107 2.86 -12.97 -11.36
C HIS A 107 4.38 -13.07 -11.22
N SER A 108 4.94 -12.57 -10.11
CA SER A 108 6.38 -12.49 -9.79
C SER A 108 7.28 -11.76 -10.81
N SER A 109 6.77 -11.43 -12.00
CA SER A 109 7.43 -10.67 -13.06
C SER A 109 6.40 -9.92 -13.90
N LEU A 110 6.81 -8.80 -14.49
CA LEU A 110 5.97 -7.99 -15.38
C LEU A 110 6.55 -8.03 -16.80
N ASN A 111 5.94 -8.80 -17.68
CA ASN A 111 6.36 -8.92 -19.08
C ASN A 111 5.83 -7.78 -19.97
N HIS A 112 4.81 -7.06 -19.52
CA HIS A 112 4.20 -5.95 -20.22
C HIS A 112 3.76 -4.87 -19.23
N SER A 113 4.19 -3.63 -19.44
CA SER A 113 3.88 -2.48 -18.59
C SER A 113 2.88 -1.57 -19.28
N ARG A 114 1.75 -1.30 -18.60
CA ARG A 114 0.74 -0.34 -19.05
C ARG A 114 1.22 1.10 -18.90
N SER A 115 1.99 1.36 -17.84
CA SER A 115 2.53 2.70 -17.56
C SER A 115 3.78 3.04 -18.37
N GLY A 116 4.42 2.04 -18.99
CA GLY A 116 5.73 2.14 -19.63
C GLY A 116 6.91 2.29 -18.66
N LYS A 117 6.67 2.31 -17.34
CA LYS A 117 7.69 2.62 -16.32
C LYS A 117 8.24 1.39 -15.58
N PHE A 118 7.60 0.23 -15.73
CA PHE A 118 7.94 -1.01 -15.00
C PHE A 118 8.15 -0.81 -13.49
N PRO A 119 7.20 -0.15 -12.79
CA PRO A 119 7.39 0.29 -11.43
C PRO A 119 7.66 -0.85 -10.44
N ILE A 120 8.43 -0.54 -9.40
CA ILE A 120 8.66 -1.38 -8.22
C ILE A 120 8.40 -0.60 -6.94
N LEU A 121 8.07 -1.31 -5.86
CA LEU A 121 8.02 -0.73 -4.53
C LEU A 121 9.44 -0.75 -3.93
N GLY A 122 9.88 0.39 -3.41
CA GLY A 122 11.11 0.50 -2.64
C GLY A 122 10.92 0.07 -1.19
N SER A 123 11.97 0.21 -0.39
CA SER A 123 11.95 -0.14 1.03
C SER A 123 10.98 0.73 1.81
N LEU A 124 10.23 0.09 2.72
CA LEU A 124 9.39 0.79 3.69
C LEU A 124 10.28 1.52 4.71
N ALA A 125 9.91 2.75 5.05
CA ALA A 125 10.59 3.55 6.06
C ALA A 125 9.58 4.29 6.94
N TYR A 126 9.97 4.51 8.20
CA TYR A 126 9.25 5.38 9.13
C TYR A 126 9.89 6.76 9.16
N SER A 127 9.07 7.80 9.13
CA SER A 127 9.47 9.14 9.56
C SER A 127 8.86 9.37 10.93
N ILE A 128 9.70 9.38 11.96
CA ILE A 128 9.24 9.50 13.36
C ILE A 128 9.58 10.92 13.84
N PRO A 129 8.58 11.82 13.96
CA PRO A 129 8.80 13.12 14.57
C PRO A 129 9.20 12.96 16.04
N GLN A 130 10.07 13.83 16.53
CA GLN A 130 10.43 13.82 17.95
C GLN A 130 9.21 14.01 18.86
N SER A 131 8.19 14.76 18.42
CA SER A 131 6.94 14.96 19.15
C SER A 131 6.12 13.67 19.37
N SER A 132 6.33 12.64 18.54
CA SER A 132 5.68 11.34 18.69
C SER A 132 6.33 10.45 19.74
N ILE A 133 7.59 10.74 20.12
CA ILE A 133 8.38 9.94 21.05
C ILE A 133 8.08 10.40 22.47
N LYS A 134 7.62 9.46 23.31
CA LYS A 134 7.40 9.66 24.74
C LYS A 134 8.69 9.53 25.53
N LYS A 135 9.47 8.50 25.22
CA LYS A 135 10.68 8.13 25.95
C LYS A 135 11.62 7.33 25.05
N ILE A 136 12.91 7.53 25.27
CA ILE A 136 13.97 6.69 24.72
C ILE A 136 14.73 6.10 25.92
N SER A 137 14.85 4.77 25.97
CA SER A 137 15.59 4.06 27.01
C SER A 137 16.81 3.38 26.41
N PHE A 138 17.95 3.50 27.07
CA PHE A 138 19.20 2.84 26.68
C PHE A 138 19.51 1.74 27.70
N ARG A 139 19.70 0.50 27.24
CA ARG A 139 20.01 -0.66 28.09
C ARG A 139 21.11 -1.51 27.45
N GLY A 140 22.36 -1.22 27.80
CA GLY A 140 23.49 -1.92 27.17
C GLY A 140 23.55 -1.64 25.67
N ASP A 141 23.34 -2.67 24.86
CA ASP A 141 23.25 -2.60 23.40
C ASP A 141 21.83 -2.38 22.87
N GLU A 142 20.83 -2.16 23.74
CA GLU A 142 19.45 -1.90 23.34
C GLU A 142 19.09 -0.42 23.37
N VAL A 143 18.38 0.02 22.33
CA VAL A 143 17.72 1.32 22.23
C VAL A 143 16.23 1.09 22.07
N GLU A 144 15.47 1.42 23.11
CA GLU A 144 14.03 1.21 23.19
C GLU A 144 13.28 2.54 23.07
N PHE A 145 12.27 2.58 22.19
CA PHE A 145 11.42 3.73 21.93
C PHE A 145 10.00 3.46 22.41
N ASP A 146 9.51 4.34 23.29
CA ASP A 146 8.10 4.43 23.64
C ASP A 146 7.49 5.65 22.94
N PHE A 147 6.30 5.49 22.40
CA PHE A 147 5.60 6.56 21.68
C PHE A 147 4.42 7.07 22.49
N GLN A 148 4.03 8.32 22.25
CA GLN A 148 2.83 8.94 22.80
C GLN A 148 1.80 9.26 21.71
N ASP A 149 2.22 9.29 20.44
CA ASP A 149 1.38 9.66 19.31
C ASP A 149 1.83 8.94 18.04
N TYR A 150 1.18 7.82 17.76
CA TYR A 150 1.44 6.96 16.59
C TYR A 150 0.87 7.55 15.30
N GLU A 151 -0.15 8.40 15.38
CA GLU A 151 -0.82 8.97 14.22
C GLU A 151 0.08 9.95 13.46
N ASN A 152 1.07 10.52 14.15
CA ASN A 152 2.07 11.40 13.60
C ASN A 152 3.32 10.69 13.03
N ILE A 153 3.38 9.35 13.07
CA ILE A 153 4.46 8.60 12.43
C ILE A 153 4.11 8.40 10.95
N ASP A 154 4.90 8.98 10.04
CA ASP A 154 4.65 8.81 8.61
C ASP A 154 5.23 7.47 8.11
N ILE A 155 4.41 6.74 7.35
CA ILE A 155 4.84 5.57 6.58
C ILE A 155 5.24 6.05 5.18
N LYS A 156 6.47 5.73 4.77
CA LYS A 156 6.97 6.00 3.42
C LYS A 156 7.31 4.69 2.73
N MET A 157 6.88 4.57 1.48
CA MET A 157 7.26 3.47 0.61
C MET A 157 7.29 4.05 -0.81
N PRO A 158 8.48 4.40 -1.33
CA PRO A 158 8.59 5.01 -2.63
C PRO A 158 8.24 3.99 -3.72
N ILE A 159 7.66 4.47 -4.80
CA ILE A 159 7.54 3.74 -6.06
C ILE A 159 8.71 4.19 -6.93
N LEU A 160 9.51 3.23 -7.40
CA LEU A 160 10.65 3.47 -8.26
C LEU A 160 10.35 3.02 -9.69
N ASP A 161 10.86 3.74 -10.69
CA ASP A 161 10.84 3.29 -12.09
C ASP A 161 11.96 2.26 -12.37
N SER A 162 12.03 1.77 -13.61
CA SER A 162 13.07 0.84 -14.06
C SER A 162 14.50 1.35 -13.95
N SER A 163 14.69 2.68 -13.84
CA SER A 163 16.00 3.32 -13.66
C SER A 163 16.32 3.58 -12.19
N GLY A 164 15.41 3.23 -11.26
CA GLY A 164 15.56 3.46 -9.84
C GLY A 164 15.14 4.87 -9.38
N ASN A 165 14.56 5.70 -10.25
CA ASN A 165 14.09 7.03 -9.87
C ASN A 165 12.76 6.91 -9.12
N GLU A 166 12.60 7.68 -8.04
CA GLU A 166 11.31 7.79 -7.36
C GLU A 166 10.29 8.52 -8.24
N ILE A 167 9.15 7.88 -8.46
CA ILE A 167 8.01 8.43 -9.22
C ILE A 167 6.79 8.73 -8.35
N GLY A 168 6.85 8.43 -7.05
CA GLY A 168 5.83 8.78 -6.07
C GLY A 168 5.83 7.86 -4.84
N GLN A 169 4.78 7.98 -4.02
CA GLN A 169 4.62 7.22 -2.78
C GLN A 169 3.45 6.23 -2.87
N ALA A 170 3.66 5.00 -2.39
CA ALA A 170 2.73 3.89 -2.52
C ALA A 170 1.32 4.22 -1.97
N LEU A 171 1.24 4.75 -0.76
CA LEU A 171 -0.03 5.08 -0.10
C LEU A 171 -0.81 6.18 -0.84
N HIS A 172 -0.14 7.15 -1.45
CA HIS A 172 -0.80 8.18 -2.27
C HIS A 172 -1.41 7.58 -3.54
N PHE A 173 -0.71 6.64 -4.18
CA PHE A 173 -1.19 5.94 -5.37
C PHE A 173 -2.37 5.01 -5.05
N LEU A 174 -2.32 4.32 -3.91
CA LEU A 174 -3.41 3.49 -3.42
C LEU A 174 -4.65 4.31 -3.10
N SER A 175 -4.52 5.39 -2.31
CA SER A 175 -5.63 6.29 -1.99
C SER A 175 -6.30 6.82 -3.26
N TYR A 176 -5.50 7.30 -4.23
CA TYR A 176 -6.03 7.75 -5.51
C TYR A 176 -6.81 6.65 -6.25
N ALA A 177 -6.25 5.45 -6.35
CA ALA A 177 -6.88 4.35 -7.07
C ALA A 177 -8.17 3.88 -6.40
N ILE A 178 -8.21 3.85 -5.06
CA ILE A 178 -9.40 3.50 -4.27
C ILE A 178 -10.51 4.52 -4.54
N ASP A 179 -10.21 5.82 -4.46
CA ASP A 179 -11.18 6.88 -4.72
C ASP A 179 -11.78 6.80 -6.12
N VAL A 180 -10.97 6.45 -7.13
CA VAL A 180 -11.46 6.25 -8.49
C VAL A 180 -12.43 5.08 -8.53
N TRP A 181 -12.08 3.93 -7.96
CA TRP A 181 -12.94 2.75 -8.03
C TRP A 181 -14.20 2.86 -7.18
N GLU A 182 -14.15 3.58 -6.05
CA GLU A 182 -15.35 3.89 -5.28
C GLU A 182 -16.34 4.73 -6.09
N LYS A 183 -15.86 5.71 -6.87
CA LYS A 183 -16.70 6.52 -7.76
C LYS A 183 -17.30 5.69 -8.89
N GLU A 184 -16.51 4.81 -9.51
CA GLU A 184 -17.02 3.90 -10.55
C GLU A 184 -18.06 2.93 -9.99
N PHE A 185 -17.82 2.39 -8.80
CA PHE A 185 -18.78 1.53 -8.11
C PHE A 185 -20.09 2.25 -7.79
N ALA A 186 -20.02 3.47 -7.24
CA ALA A 186 -21.19 4.29 -6.94
C ALA A 186 -22.00 4.63 -8.21
N ALA A 187 -21.32 4.87 -9.34
CA ALA A 187 -22.00 5.09 -10.62
C ALA A 187 -22.76 3.84 -11.11
N CYS A 188 -22.29 2.64 -10.78
CA CYS A 188 -22.99 1.39 -11.06
C CYS A 188 -24.17 1.16 -10.09
N ASP A 189 -24.06 1.57 -8.83
CA ASP A 189 -25.11 1.33 -7.81
C ASP A 189 -26.39 2.17 -8.00
N ILE A 190 -26.31 3.25 -8.78
CA ILE A 190 -27.44 4.17 -9.04
C ILE A 190 -28.33 3.66 -10.21
N VAL A 191 -27.91 2.61 -10.93
CA VAL A 191 -28.60 2.03 -12.10
C VAL A 191 -29.38 0.78 -11.71
#